data_AF-A0A1T5P696-F1
#
_entry.id   AF-A0A1T5P696-F1
#
_cell.length_a   1.000
_cell.length_b   1.000
_cell.length_c   1.000
_cell.angle_alpha   90.00
_cell.angle_beta   90.00
_cell.angle_gamma   90.00
#
_symmetry.space_group_name_H-M   'P 1'
#
loop_
_entity.id
_entity.type
_entity.pdbx_description
1 polymer ?
#
loop_
_entity_poly.entity_id
_entity_poly.type
_entity_poly.pdbx_seq_one_letter_code
_entity_poly.pdbx_strand_id
1 'polypeptide(L)'
;MSVPYYVHAGARLRRILRHKEIVILHYARKVKLTPQGLYRYFSQASIKREKLDLLLAAVPVTLEDFYHWNSLEGNTWHQGELLQLYLAKQKIKDKQLAALLHLSLDEIHEWLDSAQFSRVQLELLQEHLQLSPGYFTDPQALKQGVNWVEAYLDKCMEVQQYARKVNTLEKRINTLEAR
;
A
#
# COMPACT_ATOMS: atom_id res chain seq x y z
N MET A 1 -14.00 -17.06 -1.29
CA MET A 1 -13.40 -16.46 -0.07
C MET A 1 -12.52 -15.28 -0.47
N SER A 2 -13.07 -14.07 -0.53
CA SER A 2 -12.30 -12.82 -0.71
C SER A 2 -11.29 -12.69 0.42
N VAL A 3 -10.03 -12.34 0.14
CA VAL A 3 -9.15 -11.84 1.20
C VAL A 3 -9.75 -10.49 1.59
N PRO A 4 -10.28 -10.31 2.81
CA PRO A 4 -10.70 -8.99 3.22
C PRO A 4 -9.41 -8.17 3.36
N TYR A 5 -9.13 -7.28 2.41
CA TYR A 5 -8.09 -6.28 2.63
C TYR A 5 -8.56 -5.43 3.80
N TYR A 6 -7.79 -5.49 4.87
CA TYR A 6 -8.02 -4.70 6.07
C TYR A 6 -7.07 -3.49 6.01
N VAL A 7 -7.52 -2.36 6.53
CA VAL A 7 -6.65 -1.19 6.70
C VAL A 7 -5.60 -1.53 7.74
N HIS A 8 -4.33 -1.62 7.33
CA HIS A 8 -3.24 -1.80 8.28
C HIS A 8 -2.98 -0.47 9.00
N ALA A 9 -3.54 -0.33 10.20
CA ALA A 9 -3.65 0.93 10.90
C ALA A 9 -2.28 1.61 11.15
N GLY A 10 -1.28 0.84 11.55
CA GLY A 10 0.09 1.33 11.77
C GLY A 10 0.80 1.84 10.52
N ALA A 11 0.72 1.08 9.41
CA ALA A 11 1.30 1.45 8.13
C ALA A 11 0.62 2.70 7.56
N ARG A 12 -0.71 2.77 7.61
CA ARG A 12 -1.47 3.95 7.18
C ARG A 12 -1.09 5.19 7.98
N LEU A 13 -1.07 5.10 9.31
CA LEU A 13 -0.67 6.20 10.17
C LEU A 13 0.74 6.71 9.79
N ARG A 14 1.68 5.81 9.57
CA ARG A 14 3.04 6.17 9.13
C ARG A 14 3.04 6.89 7.77
N ARG A 15 2.23 6.45 6.81
CA ARG A 15 2.11 7.08 5.49
C ARG A 15 1.51 8.48 5.59
N ILE A 16 0.46 8.64 6.39
CA ILE A 16 -0.17 9.94 6.66
C ILE A 16 0.86 10.92 7.24
N LEU A 17 1.60 10.51 8.26
CA LEU A 17 2.64 11.35 8.88
C LEU A 17 3.72 11.73 7.87
N ARG A 18 4.15 10.81 7.00
CA ARG A 18 5.13 11.09 5.96
C ARG A 18 4.59 12.07 4.91
N HIS A 19 3.36 11.85 4.44
CA HIS A 19 2.73 12.71 3.43
C HIS A 19 2.50 14.13 3.94
N LYS A 20 2.11 14.29 5.22
CA LYS A 20 1.99 15.60 5.87
C LYS A 20 3.34 16.16 6.39
N GLU A 21 4.47 15.57 5.97
CA GLU A 21 5.82 15.99 6.33
C GLU A 21 6.08 16.13 7.83
N ILE A 22 5.39 15.31 8.64
CA ILE A 22 5.48 15.37 10.10
C ILE A 22 6.76 14.67 10.58
N VAL A 23 7.61 15.44 11.28
CA VAL A 23 8.82 14.92 11.91
C VAL A 23 8.47 13.94 13.05
N ILE A 24 8.85 12.68 12.87
CA ILE A 24 8.53 11.57 13.79
C ILE A 24 8.95 11.85 15.25
N LEU A 25 10.11 12.49 15.45
CA LEU A 25 10.60 12.81 16.79
C LEU A 25 9.69 13.82 17.52
N HIS A 26 9.17 14.81 16.80
CA HIS A 26 8.27 15.82 17.35
C HIS A 26 6.89 15.23 17.60
N TYR A 27 6.40 14.43 16.66
CA TYR A 27 5.13 13.74 16.81
C TYR A 27 5.14 12.77 17.99
N ALA A 28 6.19 11.96 18.16
CA ALA A 28 6.33 11.05 19.30
C ALA A 28 6.22 11.79 20.65
N ARG A 29 6.92 12.93 20.78
CA ARG A 29 6.80 13.81 21.96
C ARG A 29 5.37 14.31 22.15
N LYS A 30 4.71 14.76 21.08
CA LYS A 30 3.32 15.27 21.10
C LYS A 30 2.31 14.22 21.58
N VAL A 31 2.49 12.96 21.20
CA VAL A 31 1.63 11.83 21.64
C VAL A 31 2.11 11.16 22.94
N LYS A 32 3.09 11.76 23.63
CA LYS A 32 3.70 11.22 24.88
C LYS A 32 4.25 9.80 24.71
N LEU A 33 4.87 9.51 23.59
CA LEU A 33 5.56 8.25 23.31
C LEU A 33 7.06 8.48 23.07
N THR A 34 7.86 7.46 23.35
CA THR A 34 9.23 7.40 22.83
C THR A 34 9.19 7.09 21.32
N PRO A 35 10.21 7.46 20.52
CA PRO A 35 10.27 7.07 19.12
C PRO A 35 10.15 5.56 18.92
N GLN A 36 10.82 4.76 19.77
CA GLN A 36 10.70 3.30 19.74
C GLN A 36 9.27 2.82 20.04
N GLY A 37 8.61 3.43 21.02
CA GLY A 37 7.21 3.16 21.35
C GLY A 37 6.27 3.46 20.19
N LEU A 38 6.53 4.54 19.44
CA LEU A 38 5.78 4.89 18.25
C LEU A 38 6.02 3.91 17.09
N TYR A 39 7.27 3.50 16.84
CA TYR A 39 7.59 2.51 15.81
C TYR A 39 6.90 1.16 16.04
N ARG A 40 6.63 0.78 17.30
CA ARG A 40 5.82 -0.41 17.61
C ARG A 40 4.41 -0.30 17.05
N TYR A 41 3.76 0.86 17.16
CA TYR A 41 2.43 1.07 16.57
C TYR A 41 2.45 1.02 15.04
N PHE A 42 3.51 1.50 14.39
CA PHE A 42 3.61 1.42 12.92
C PHE A 42 3.65 0.00 12.36
N SER A 43 4.08 -0.96 13.17
CA SER A 43 4.08 -2.39 12.82
C SER A 43 2.78 -3.12 13.16
N GLN A 44 1.78 -2.44 13.74
CA GLN A 44 0.52 -3.07 14.14
C GLN A 44 -0.54 -2.94 13.05
N ALA A 45 -1.01 -4.10 12.58
CA ALA A 45 -2.12 -4.24 11.65
C ALA A 45 -3.41 -3.57 12.14
N SER A 46 -3.69 -3.70 13.43
CA SER A 46 -4.81 -3.07 14.10
C SER A 46 -4.32 -2.29 15.32
N ILE A 47 -4.89 -1.11 15.53
CA ILE A 47 -4.66 -0.27 16.72
C ILE A 47 -6.03 -0.07 17.36
N LYS A 48 -6.12 -0.21 18.69
CA LYS A 48 -7.37 0.04 19.43
C LYS A 48 -7.90 1.44 19.11
N ARG A 49 -9.21 1.57 18.90
CA ARG A 49 -9.84 2.81 18.44
C ARG A 49 -9.46 4.01 19.29
N GLU A 50 -9.54 3.88 20.61
CA GLU A 50 -9.23 4.96 21.55
C GLU A 50 -7.77 5.42 21.43
N LYS A 51 -6.87 4.46 21.16
CA LYS A 51 -5.45 4.77 20.95
C LYS A 51 -5.20 5.39 19.58
N LEU A 52 -5.90 4.92 18.54
CA LEU A 52 -5.83 5.48 17.20
C LEU A 52 -6.35 6.92 17.20
N ASP A 53 -7.48 7.20 17.84
CA ASP A 53 -8.03 8.55 18.01
C ASP A 53 -7.02 9.50 18.66
N LEU A 54 -6.33 9.05 19.72
CA LEU A 54 -5.30 9.86 20.39
C LEU A 54 -4.09 10.13 19.49
N LEU A 55 -3.66 9.13 18.71
CA LEU A 55 -2.58 9.28 17.72
C LEU A 55 -3.00 10.27 16.62
N LEU A 56 -4.20 10.12 16.08
CA LEU A 56 -4.73 10.99 15.04
C LEU A 56 -4.94 12.42 15.54
N ALA A 57 -5.44 12.64 16.75
CA ALA A 57 -5.63 13.99 17.32
C ALA A 57 -4.34 14.81 17.45
N ALA A 58 -3.16 14.17 17.46
CA ALA A 58 -1.89 14.88 17.44
C ALA A 58 -1.53 15.44 16.05
N VAL A 59 -2.29 15.11 15.01
CA VAL A 59 -2.25 15.70 13.67
C VAL A 59 -3.66 16.18 13.29
N PRO A 60 -3.81 17.10 12.33
CA PRO A 60 -5.13 17.53 11.88
C PRO A 60 -5.73 16.47 10.94
N VAL A 61 -6.03 15.29 11.46
CA VAL A 61 -6.61 14.15 10.73
C VAL A 61 -7.68 13.52 11.63
N THR A 62 -8.92 13.43 11.15
CA THR A 62 -10.00 12.75 11.87
C THR A 62 -9.95 11.24 11.65
N LEU A 63 -10.71 10.48 12.45
CA LEU A 63 -10.88 9.05 12.23
C LEU A 63 -11.54 8.77 10.86
N GLU A 64 -12.48 9.62 10.44
CA GLU A 64 -13.12 9.53 9.13
C GLU A 64 -12.10 9.77 8.01
N ASP A 65 -11.28 10.82 8.11
CA ASP A 65 -10.20 11.11 7.17
C ASP A 65 -9.18 9.97 7.12
N PHE A 66 -8.93 9.29 8.24
CA PHE A 66 -8.00 8.17 8.29
C PHE A 66 -8.50 6.96 7.49
N TYR A 67 -9.79 6.61 7.63
CA TYR A 67 -10.35 5.47 6.90
C TYR A 67 -10.56 5.77 5.42
N HIS A 68 -10.85 7.03 5.08
CA HIS A 68 -11.01 7.51 3.71
C HIS A 68 -9.75 8.17 3.12
N TRP A 69 -8.63 8.10 3.84
CA TRP A 69 -7.38 8.76 3.45
C TRP A 69 -7.02 8.41 2.01
N ASN A 70 -6.66 9.41 1.22
CA ASN A 70 -6.19 9.23 -0.15
C ASN A 70 -4.88 10.01 -0.35
N SER A 71 -3.74 9.34 -0.20
CA SER A 71 -2.42 9.95 -0.42
C SER A 71 -2.11 10.21 -1.90
N LEU A 72 -2.97 9.72 -2.80
CA LEU A 72 -2.85 9.88 -4.24
C LEU A 72 -3.77 10.99 -4.79
N GLU A 73 -4.52 11.68 -3.93
CA GLU A 73 -5.30 12.85 -4.32
C GLU A 73 -4.37 13.95 -4.87
N GLY A 74 -4.53 14.28 -6.16
CA GLY A 74 -3.67 15.23 -6.89
C GLY A 74 -2.41 14.63 -7.53
N ASN A 75 -2.12 13.34 -7.36
CA ASN A 75 -1.01 12.65 -8.05
C ASN A 75 -1.55 11.77 -9.19
N THR A 76 -0.81 11.67 -10.30
CA THR A 76 -1.11 10.70 -11.35
C THR A 76 -0.94 9.28 -10.81
N TRP A 77 -2.00 8.49 -10.85
CA TRP A 77 -2.02 7.11 -10.36
C TRP A 77 -1.01 6.23 -11.10
N HIS A 78 -0.24 5.43 -10.37
CA HIS A 78 0.65 4.43 -10.95
C HIS A 78 -0.19 3.25 -11.45
N GLN A 79 -0.35 3.13 -12.77
CA GLN A 79 -1.28 2.18 -13.36
C GLN A 79 -0.87 0.71 -13.17
N GLY A 80 0.44 0.44 -13.12
CA GLY A 80 0.98 -0.88 -12.75
C GLY A 80 0.58 -1.35 -11.34
N GLU A 81 0.65 -0.47 -10.33
CA GLU A 81 0.20 -0.77 -8.96
C GLU A 81 -1.32 -0.99 -8.91
N LEU A 82 -2.10 -0.19 -9.66
CA LEU A 82 -3.55 -0.38 -9.79
C LEU A 82 -3.92 -1.71 -10.46
N LEU A 83 -3.11 -2.20 -11.39
CA LEU A 83 -3.27 -3.51 -11.99
C LEU A 83 -2.93 -4.61 -10.99
N GLN A 84 -1.80 -4.54 -10.27
CA GLN A 84 -1.47 -5.49 -9.18
C GLN A 84 -2.60 -5.59 -8.16
N LEU A 85 -3.17 -4.45 -7.80
CA LEU A 85 -4.35 -4.31 -6.97
C LEU A 85 -5.55 -5.11 -7.49
N TYR A 86 -5.88 -4.92 -8.76
CA TYR A 86 -6.96 -5.64 -9.41
C TYR A 86 -6.73 -7.14 -9.43
N LEU A 87 -5.53 -7.58 -9.83
CA LEU A 87 -5.16 -9.00 -9.90
C LEU A 87 -5.29 -9.65 -8.53
N ALA A 88 -4.79 -8.99 -7.49
CA ALA A 88 -4.84 -9.52 -6.14
C ALA A 88 -6.30 -9.62 -5.61
N LYS A 89 -7.18 -8.67 -5.97
CA LYS A 89 -8.62 -8.73 -5.67
C LYS A 89 -9.31 -9.90 -6.38
N GLN A 90 -8.99 -10.13 -7.65
CA GLN A 90 -9.55 -11.22 -8.45
C GLN A 90 -8.83 -12.56 -8.25
N LYS A 91 -7.79 -12.59 -7.42
CA LYS A 91 -6.91 -13.74 -7.18
C LYS A 91 -6.24 -14.28 -8.45
N ILE A 92 -5.98 -13.39 -9.40
CA ILE A 92 -5.23 -13.71 -10.61
C ILE A 92 -3.75 -13.60 -10.25
N LYS A 93 -2.98 -14.65 -10.52
CA LYS A 93 -1.52 -14.64 -10.37
C LYS A 93 -0.87 -14.03 -11.61
N ASP A 94 0.32 -13.47 -11.45
CA ASP A 94 1.07 -12.86 -12.57
C ASP A 94 1.30 -13.84 -13.72
N LYS A 95 1.58 -15.12 -13.40
CA LYS A 95 1.67 -16.21 -14.41
C LYS A 95 0.39 -16.43 -15.20
N GLN A 96 -0.77 -16.26 -14.55
CA GLN A 96 -2.07 -16.40 -15.20
C GLN A 96 -2.36 -15.17 -16.06
N LEU A 97 -1.99 -13.97 -15.61
CA LEU A 97 -2.08 -12.76 -16.43
C LEU A 97 -1.19 -12.85 -17.67
N ALA A 98 0.06 -13.30 -17.51
CA ALA A 98 1.00 -13.52 -18.60
C ALA A 98 0.41 -14.46 -19.66
N ALA A 99 -0.15 -15.59 -19.22
CA ALA A 99 -0.81 -16.55 -20.11
C ALA A 99 -2.05 -15.95 -20.80
N LEU A 100 -2.85 -15.14 -20.09
CA LEU A 100 -4.07 -14.52 -20.60
C LEU A 100 -3.77 -13.47 -21.69
N LEU A 101 -2.69 -12.71 -21.52
CA LEU A 101 -2.29 -11.65 -22.44
C LEU A 101 -1.28 -12.11 -23.51
N HIS A 102 -0.91 -13.40 -23.49
CA HIS A 102 0.14 -13.96 -24.34
C HIS A 102 1.50 -13.24 -24.22
N LEU A 103 1.84 -12.82 -23.00
CA LEU A 103 3.09 -12.14 -22.66
C LEU A 103 3.99 -13.04 -21.81
N SER A 104 5.28 -12.71 -21.79
CA SER A 104 6.23 -13.28 -20.83
C SER A 104 6.02 -12.72 -19.42
N LEU A 105 6.53 -13.43 -18.41
CA LEU A 105 6.50 -12.96 -17.02
C LEU A 105 7.29 -11.66 -16.84
N ASP A 106 8.39 -11.50 -17.56
CA ASP A 106 9.24 -10.32 -17.46
C ASP A 106 8.52 -9.09 -18.01
N GLU A 107 7.82 -9.22 -19.14
CA GLU A 107 6.94 -8.16 -19.68
C GLU A 107 5.82 -7.81 -18.70
N ILE A 108 5.21 -8.79 -18.03
CA ILE A 108 4.21 -8.50 -16.99
C ILE A 108 4.84 -7.71 -15.84
N HIS A 109 6.01 -8.10 -15.33
CA HIS A 109 6.67 -7.34 -14.26
C HIS A 109 6.98 -5.90 -14.70
N GLU A 110 7.46 -5.70 -15.93
CA GLU A 110 7.66 -4.35 -16.49
C GLU A 110 6.36 -3.53 -16.54
N TRP A 111 5.23 -4.15 -16.90
CA TRP A 111 3.93 -3.48 -16.85
C TRP A 111 3.54 -3.12 -15.41
N LEU A 112 3.75 -4.03 -14.46
CA LEU A 112 3.43 -3.77 -13.06
C LEU A 112 4.30 -2.64 -12.46
N ASP A 113 5.51 -2.46 -12.98
CA ASP A 113 6.42 -1.36 -12.64
C ASP A 113 6.19 -0.08 -13.46
N SER A 114 5.25 -0.09 -14.41
CA SER A 114 4.96 1.06 -15.28
C SER A 114 4.00 2.06 -14.62
N ALA A 115 4.44 3.32 -14.52
CA ALA A 115 3.63 4.41 -13.97
C ALA A 115 2.37 4.69 -14.81
N GLN A 116 2.47 4.58 -16.14
CA GLN A 116 1.35 4.70 -17.05
C GLN A 116 1.43 3.61 -18.12
N PHE A 117 0.27 3.07 -18.47
CA PHE A 117 0.10 2.17 -19.59
C PHE A 117 -0.07 2.94 -20.88
N SER A 118 0.60 2.45 -21.91
CA SER A 118 0.32 2.80 -23.29
C SER A 118 -1.11 2.42 -23.66
N ARG A 119 -1.63 3.04 -24.72
CA ARG A 119 -2.96 2.74 -25.25
C ARG A 119 -3.15 1.26 -25.59
N VAL A 120 -2.14 0.62 -26.16
CA VAL A 120 -2.16 -0.81 -26.51
C VAL A 120 -2.30 -1.69 -25.26
N GLN A 121 -1.57 -1.36 -24.20
CA GLN A 121 -1.68 -2.07 -22.91
C GLN A 121 -3.08 -1.91 -22.31
N LEU A 122 -3.66 -0.72 -22.35
CA LEU A 122 -5.01 -0.47 -21.86
C LEU A 122 -6.08 -1.22 -22.67
N GLU A 123 -5.93 -1.29 -24.00
CA GLU A 123 -6.83 -2.04 -24.89
C GLU A 123 -6.78 -3.55 -24.58
N LEU A 124 -5.59 -4.12 -24.37
CA LEU A 124 -5.42 -5.52 -23.98
C LEU A 124 -6.05 -5.83 -22.61
N LEU A 125 -5.87 -4.94 -21.64
CA LEU A 125 -6.49 -5.08 -20.31
C LEU A 125 -8.02 -4.95 -20.40
N GLN A 126 -8.53 -4.10 -21.27
CA GLN A 126 -9.96 -3.98 -21.51
C GLN A 126 -10.53 -5.24 -22.16
N GLU A 127 -9.88 -5.78 -23.18
CA GLU A 127 -10.33 -6.97 -23.91
C GLU A 127 -10.35 -8.21 -23.02
N HIS A 128 -9.25 -8.47 -22.30
CA HIS A 128 -9.07 -9.72 -21.59
C HIS A 128 -9.51 -9.70 -20.13
N LEU A 129 -9.48 -8.54 -19.47
CA LEU A 129 -9.87 -8.40 -18.05
C LEU A 129 -11.13 -7.56 -17.84
N GLN A 130 -11.75 -7.05 -18.93
CA GLN A 130 -12.92 -6.17 -18.87
C GLN A 130 -12.68 -4.90 -18.04
N LEU A 131 -11.42 -4.47 -17.96
CA LEU A 131 -11.03 -3.24 -17.27
C LEU A 131 -11.17 -2.05 -18.21
N SER A 132 -12.18 -1.21 -17.96
CA SER A 132 -12.27 0.07 -18.67
C SER A 132 -11.00 0.91 -18.41
N PRO A 133 -10.46 1.63 -19.41
CA PRO A 133 -9.38 2.59 -19.22
C PRO A 133 -9.66 3.63 -18.12
N GLY A 134 -10.94 3.90 -17.84
CA GLY A 134 -11.38 4.72 -16.72
C GLY A 134 -10.93 4.21 -15.35
N TYR A 135 -10.77 2.90 -15.18
CA TYR A 135 -10.28 2.27 -13.93
C TYR A 135 -8.89 2.79 -13.53
N PHE A 136 -8.03 3.07 -14.51
CA PHE A 136 -6.64 3.48 -14.30
C PHE A 136 -6.46 5.00 -14.20
N THR A 137 -7.53 5.76 -14.43
CA THR A 137 -7.50 7.24 -14.48
C THR A 137 -8.36 7.86 -13.38
N ASP A 138 -9.47 7.22 -13.02
CA ASP A 138 -10.30 7.59 -11.86
C ASP A 138 -10.84 6.33 -11.15
N PRO A 139 -10.06 5.72 -10.24
CA PRO A 139 -10.50 4.59 -9.44
C PRO A 139 -11.60 4.96 -8.43
N GLN A 140 -11.80 6.25 -8.12
CA GLN A 140 -12.78 6.71 -7.13
C GLN A 140 -14.21 6.75 -7.67
N ALA A 141 -14.39 6.83 -9.00
CA ALA A 141 -15.69 6.66 -9.64
C ALA A 141 -16.33 5.28 -9.32
N LEU A 142 -15.52 4.29 -8.93
CA LEU A 142 -15.95 2.97 -8.46
C LEU A 142 -16.25 3.00 -6.96
N LYS A 143 -17.41 3.56 -6.59
CA LYS A 143 -17.93 3.63 -5.21
C LYS A 143 -17.72 2.33 -4.42
N GLN A 144 -16.77 2.33 -3.50
CA GLN A 144 -16.70 1.39 -2.38
C GLN A 144 -16.24 2.16 -1.14
N GLY A 145 -16.93 2.02 0.00
CA GLY A 145 -16.69 2.79 1.24
C GLY A 145 -15.35 2.53 1.94
N VAL A 146 -14.39 1.91 1.26
CA VAL A 146 -13.01 1.72 1.71
C VAL A 146 -12.11 2.03 0.52
N ASN A 147 -11.13 2.92 0.70
CA ASN A 147 -10.12 3.17 -0.32
C ASN A 147 -9.17 1.96 -0.43
N TRP A 148 -9.50 1.02 -1.32
CA TRP A 148 -8.77 -0.25 -1.48
C TRP A 148 -7.35 -0.06 -1.99
N VAL A 149 -7.12 0.98 -2.81
CA VAL A 149 -5.78 1.35 -3.29
C VAL A 149 -4.87 1.66 -2.11
N GLU A 150 -5.39 2.43 -1.17
CA GLU A 150 -4.68 2.79 0.05
C GLU A 150 -4.48 1.60 0.99
N ALA A 151 -5.45 0.70 1.10
CA ALA A 151 -5.31 -0.53 1.88
C ALA A 151 -4.21 -1.45 1.32
N TYR A 152 -4.02 -1.47 0.00
CA TYR A 152 -2.93 -2.22 -0.62
C TYR A 152 -1.57 -1.55 -0.45
N LEU A 153 -1.49 -0.23 -0.61
CA LEU A 153 -0.25 0.50 -0.33
C LEU A 153 0.19 0.33 1.14
N ASP A 154 -0.78 0.23 2.06
CA ASP A 154 -0.51 -0.15 3.44
C ASP A 154 0.09 -1.56 3.54
N LYS A 155 -0.44 -2.52 2.78
CA LYS A 155 0.08 -3.89 2.70
C LYS A 155 1.47 -3.96 2.08
N CYS A 156 1.74 -3.22 1.01
CA CYS A 156 3.06 -3.12 0.39
C CYS A 156 4.08 -2.54 1.38
N MET A 157 3.70 -1.48 2.12
CA MET A 157 4.54 -0.95 3.18
C MET A 157 4.80 -1.97 4.30
N GLU A 158 3.80 -2.75 4.70
CA GLU A 158 3.97 -3.84 5.67
C GLU A 158 4.99 -4.88 5.15
N VAL A 159 4.84 -5.35 3.91
CA VAL A 159 5.76 -6.33 3.28
C VAL A 159 7.17 -5.78 3.18
N GLN A 160 7.34 -4.52 2.75
CA GLN A 160 8.65 -3.86 2.72
C GLN A 160 9.30 -3.78 4.11
N GLN A 161 8.50 -3.56 5.18
CA GLN A 161 9.02 -3.58 6.54
C GLN A 161 9.51 -4.97 6.94
N TYR A 162 8.80 -6.04 6.55
CA TYR A 162 9.27 -7.41 6.78
C TYR A 162 10.55 -7.73 6.01
N ALA A 163 10.63 -7.37 4.73
CA ALA A 163 11.84 -7.57 3.91
C ALA A 163 13.06 -6.90 4.56
N ARG A 164 12.94 -5.67 5.05
CA ARG A 164 14.03 -4.98 5.76
C ARG A 164 14.45 -5.69 7.06
N LYS A 165 13.48 -6.22 7.82
CA LYS A 165 13.76 -7.00 9.04
C LYS A 165 14.52 -8.29 8.71
N VAL A 166 14.09 -9.02 7.67
CA VAL A 166 14.76 -10.23 7.19
C VAL A 166 16.21 -9.92 6.82
N ASN A 167 16.45 -8.93 5.97
CA ASN A 167 17.80 -8.53 5.57
C ASN A 167 18.69 -8.11 6.77
N THR A 168 18.11 -7.49 7.80
CA THR A 168 18.84 -7.10 9.01
C THR A 168 19.21 -8.33 9.86
N LEU A 169 18.32 -9.32 9.93
CA LEU A 169 18.56 -10.58 10.63
C LEU A 169 19.60 -11.43 9.90
N GLU A 170 19.51 -11.54 8.57
CA GLU A 170 20.50 -12.22 7.73
C GLU A 170 21.90 -11.63 7.92
N LYS A 171 22.03 -10.29 7.89
CA LYS A 171 23.32 -9.63 8.18
C LYS A 171 23.85 -9.96 9.57
N ARG A 172 22.99 -10.04 10.58
CA ARG A 172 23.38 -10.41 11.96
C ARG A 172 23.82 -11.87 12.05
N ILE A 173 23.11 -12.79 11.40
CA ILE A 173 23.46 -14.21 11.33
C ILE A 173 24.84 -14.36 10.68
N ASN A 174 25.06 -13.78 9.52
CA ASN A 174 26.35 -13.83 8.82
C ASN A 174 27.50 -13.25 9.66
N THR A 175 27.23 -12.22 10.48
CA THR A 175 28.23 -11.63 11.38
C THR A 175 28.57 -12.55 12.58
N LEU A 176 27.60 -13.34 13.03
CA LEU A 176 27.77 -14.31 14.12
C LEU A 176 28.44 -15.59 13.64
N GLU A 177 28.16 -16.03 12.42
CA GLU A 177 28.79 -17.21 11.80
C GLU A 177 30.24 -16.96 11.34
N ALA A 178 30.61 -15.70 11.12
CA ALA A 178 31.98 -15.29 10.80
C ALA A 178 32.90 -15.13 12.04
N ARG A 179 32.42 -15.47 13.24
CA ARG A 179 33.16 -15.45 14.51
C ARG A 179 33.41 -16.86 15.02
#